data_AF-A0A3D2LBC8-F1
#
_entry.id   AF-A0A3D2LBC8-F1
#
_cell.length_a   1.000
_cell.length_b   1.000
_cell.length_c   1.000
_cell.angle_alpha   90.00
_cell.angle_beta   90.00
_cell.angle_gamma   90.00
#
_symmetry.space_group_name_H-M   'P 1'
#
loop_
_entity.id
_entity.type
_entity.pdbx_description
1 polymer ?
#
loop_
_entity_poly.entity_id
_entity_poly.type
_entity_poly.pdbx_seq_one_letter_code
_entity_poly.pdbx_strand_id
1 'polypeptide(L)'
;VIETPGRDATDIIAEAVPAIIRGFHWPKSMRWGTGDLRWVRPLQRIVCVLDGKVVPFEVDGISSGDETEGHRVHGRGPFKVTFRKNYESQLSGAGHVKLTRDARREVILAGIEKVCAEAGLEWIEDKGLLEEVVGL
;
A
#
# COMPACT_ATOMS: atom_id res chain seq x y z
N VAL A 1 25.93 18.69 30.04
CA VAL A 1 25.57 17.68 29.02
C VAL A 1 24.12 17.36 29.23
N ILE A 2 23.24 17.62 28.26
CA ILE A 2 21.84 17.17 28.36
C ILE A 2 21.84 15.74 27.82
N GLU A 3 21.82 14.75 28.71
CA GLU A 3 21.59 13.36 28.32
C GLU A 3 20.10 13.17 28.09
N THR A 4 19.74 12.76 26.88
CA THR A 4 18.38 12.31 26.56
C THR A 4 18.39 10.79 26.57
N PRO A 5 17.73 10.13 27.54
CA PRO A 5 17.65 8.68 27.56
C PRO A 5 16.91 8.15 26.32
N GLY A 6 17.31 6.96 25.87
CA GLY A 6 16.62 6.27 24.78
C GLY A 6 15.15 6.01 25.11
N ARG A 7 14.28 6.05 24.10
CA ARG A 7 12.85 5.72 24.21
C ARG A 7 12.56 4.42 23.46
N ASP A 8 11.49 3.74 23.83
CA ASP A 8 11.02 2.56 23.08
C ASP A 8 10.62 2.97 21.66
N ALA A 9 11.02 2.17 20.67
CA ALA A 9 10.68 2.44 19.27
C ALA A 9 9.17 2.43 19.02
N THR A 10 8.43 1.58 19.74
CA THR A 10 6.97 1.48 19.69
C THR A 10 6.33 2.82 20.08
N ASP A 11 6.81 3.43 21.16
CA ASP A 11 6.28 4.72 21.64
C ASP A 11 6.58 5.85 20.65
N ILE A 12 7.80 5.85 20.09
CA ILE A 12 8.19 6.84 19.07
C ILE A 12 7.30 6.71 17.84
N ILE A 13 7.06 5.49 17.35
CA ILE A 13 6.24 5.24 16.16
C ILE A 13 4.78 5.61 16.42
N ALA A 14 4.23 5.23 17.58
CA ALA A 14 2.86 5.53 17.97
C ALA A 14 2.59 7.04 18.09
N GLU A 15 3.61 7.84 18.43
CA GLU A 15 3.54 9.31 18.43
C GLU A 15 3.76 9.90 17.03
N ALA A 16 4.81 9.45 16.33
CA ALA A 16 5.27 10.06 15.09
C ALA A 16 4.33 9.81 13.91
N VAL A 17 3.79 8.59 13.76
CA VAL A 17 2.96 8.25 12.60
C VAL A 17 1.67 9.07 12.54
N PRO A 18 0.90 9.22 13.64
CA PRO A 18 -0.27 10.11 13.64
C PRO A 18 0.09 11.57 13.35
N ALA A 19 1.22 12.07 13.85
CA ALA A 19 1.69 13.43 13.57
C ALA A 19 2.04 13.62 12.09
N ILE A 20 2.73 12.65 11.49
CA ILE A 20 3.06 12.65 10.05
C ILE A 20 1.77 12.64 9.22
N ILE A 21 0.82 11.76 9.52
CA ILE A 21 -0.43 11.66 8.74
C ILE A 21 -1.20 12.99 8.79
N ARG A 22 -1.27 13.65 9.96
CA ARG A 22 -1.97 14.94 10.09
C ARG A 22 -1.20 16.12 9.48
N GLY A 23 0.14 16.05 9.47
CA GLY A 23 1.02 17.08 8.94
C GLY A 23 1.35 16.94 7.45
N PHE A 24 0.97 15.83 6.80
CA PHE A 24 1.34 15.59 5.41
C PHE A 24 0.48 16.42 4.45
N HIS A 25 1.12 17.37 3.76
CA HIS A 25 0.45 18.24 2.80
C HIS A 25 0.44 17.64 1.40
N TRP A 26 -0.73 17.19 0.95
CA TRP A 26 -0.95 16.77 -0.44
C TRP A 26 -1.32 17.96 -1.34
N PRO A 27 -0.80 18.06 -2.58
CA PRO A 27 -1.19 19.11 -3.53
C PRO A 27 -2.70 19.16 -3.79
N LYS A 28 -3.35 17.99 -3.76
CA LYS A 28 -4.81 17.85 -3.72
C LYS A 28 -5.22 16.99 -2.53
N SER A 29 -5.53 17.64 -1.41
CA SER A 29 -6.13 17.03 -0.24
C SER A 29 -7.66 17.17 -0.27
N MET A 30 -8.35 16.20 0.32
CA MET A 30 -9.80 16.21 0.52
C MET A 30 -10.12 15.97 2.00
N ARG A 31 -11.34 16.35 2.42
CA ARG A 31 -11.93 15.99 3.72
C ARG A 31 -13.03 14.97 3.48
N TRP A 32 -13.15 14.00 4.36
CA TRP A 32 -14.10 12.88 4.21
C TRP A 32 -14.80 12.60 5.53
N GLY A 33 -16.09 12.24 5.47
CA GLY A 33 -16.89 11.94 6.66
C GLY A 33 -17.14 13.17 7.53
N THR A 34 -17.14 12.99 8.84
CA THR A 34 -17.39 14.04 9.85
C THR A 34 -16.10 14.61 10.47
N GLY A 35 -14.92 14.16 10.02
CA GLY A 35 -13.62 14.53 10.59
C GLY A 35 -12.93 15.71 9.89
N ASP A 36 -11.88 16.22 10.52
CA ASP A 36 -11.07 17.33 10.00
C ASP A 36 -9.82 16.88 9.23
N LEU A 37 -9.48 15.57 9.25
CA LEU A 37 -8.35 15.01 8.53
C LEU A 37 -8.41 15.36 7.04
N ARG A 38 -7.32 15.96 6.58
CA ARG A 38 -7.05 16.23 5.17
C ARG A 38 -6.15 15.13 4.64
N TRP A 39 -6.64 14.34 3.71
CA TRP A 39 -5.88 13.25 3.09
C TRP A 39 -6.13 13.19 1.59
N VAL A 40 -5.26 12.54 0.84
CA VAL A 40 -5.40 12.43 -0.62
C VAL A 40 -6.66 11.66 -1.04
N ARG A 41 -7.12 10.72 -0.21
CA ARG A 41 -8.30 9.85 -0.38
C ARG A 41 -8.87 9.47 1.00
N PRO A 42 -10.06 8.85 1.11
CA PRO A 42 -10.53 8.37 2.40
C PRO A 42 -9.56 7.32 2.96
N LEU A 43 -9.01 7.55 4.16
CA LEU A 43 -8.21 6.55 4.84
C LEU A 43 -9.14 5.39 5.23
N GLN A 44 -8.74 4.14 4.93
CA GLN A 44 -9.56 2.95 5.19
C GLN A 44 -8.98 2.07 6.29
N ARG A 45 -7.63 2.00 6.38
CA ARG A 45 -6.92 1.18 7.36
C ARG A 45 -5.48 1.66 7.51
N ILE A 46 -4.89 1.35 8.66
CA ILE A 46 -3.47 1.56 8.93
C ILE A 46 -2.85 0.21 9.32
N VAL A 47 -1.90 -0.27 8.54
CA VAL A 47 -1.08 -1.44 8.91
C VAL A 47 0.21 -0.94 9.53
N CYS A 48 0.43 -1.20 10.82
CA CYS A 48 1.66 -0.79 11.51
C CYS A 48 2.13 -1.88 12.46
N VAL A 49 3.23 -2.53 12.07
CA VAL A 49 3.77 -3.71 12.75
C VAL A 49 5.27 -3.54 12.95
N LEU A 50 5.73 -3.77 14.17
CA LEU A 50 7.14 -3.77 14.57
C LEU A 50 7.43 -5.12 15.25
N ASP A 51 8.46 -5.82 14.78
CA ASP A 51 8.88 -7.14 15.32
C ASP A 51 7.73 -8.15 15.45
N GLY A 52 6.83 -8.16 14.47
CA GLY A 52 5.67 -9.05 14.43
C GLY A 52 4.51 -8.65 15.35
N LYS A 53 4.58 -7.48 16.00
CA LYS A 53 3.53 -6.96 16.89
C LYS A 53 2.96 -5.65 16.35
N VAL A 54 1.65 -5.47 16.52
CA VAL A 54 0.99 -4.21 16.18
C VAL A 54 1.52 -3.09 17.07
N VAL A 55 1.86 -1.94 16.47
CA VAL A 55 2.12 -0.69 17.20
C VAL A 55 0.78 0.04 17.37
N PRO A 56 0.21 0.13 18.59
CA PRO A 56 -1.15 0.65 18.79
C PRO A 56 -1.19 2.18 18.73
N PHE A 57 -2.03 2.72 17.85
CA PHE A 57 -2.42 4.13 17.80
C PHE A 57 -3.71 4.29 16.99
N GLU A 58 -4.24 5.51 16.94
CA GLU A 58 -5.44 5.84 16.16
C GLU A 58 -5.26 7.15 15.38
N VAL A 59 -5.82 7.18 14.17
CA VAL A 59 -6.01 8.41 13.40
C VAL A 59 -7.46 8.50 12.97
N ASP A 60 -8.17 9.51 13.48
CA ASP A 60 -9.54 9.85 13.09
C ASP A 60 -10.50 8.64 13.11
N GLY A 61 -10.49 7.89 14.22
CA GLY A 61 -11.34 6.71 14.41
C GLY A 61 -10.81 5.44 13.75
N ILE A 62 -9.65 5.48 13.10
CA ILE A 62 -9.02 4.32 12.46
C ILE A 62 -7.85 3.86 13.32
N SER A 63 -8.03 2.72 13.98
CA SER A 63 -6.95 2.07 14.73
C SER A 63 -5.92 1.44 13.79
N SER A 64 -4.66 1.48 14.19
CA SER A 64 -3.61 0.66 13.59
C SER A 64 -3.87 -0.83 13.85
N GLY A 65 -3.48 -1.67 12.90
CA GLY A 65 -3.61 -3.12 13.00
C GLY A 65 -2.60 -3.85 12.13
N ASP A 66 -2.85 -5.14 11.94
CA ASP A 66 -2.00 -6.05 11.17
C ASP A 66 -2.74 -6.69 9.99
N GLU A 67 -3.88 -6.16 9.53
CA GLU A 67 -4.61 -6.73 8.40
C GLU A 67 -4.55 -5.85 7.16
N THR A 68 -4.35 -6.43 5.98
CA THR A 68 -4.48 -5.74 4.68
C THR A 68 -5.56 -6.38 3.82
N GLU A 69 -5.99 -5.70 2.76
CA GLU A 69 -6.87 -6.24 1.72
C GLU A 69 -6.11 -6.36 0.39
N GLY A 70 -6.50 -7.32 -0.43
CA GLY A 70 -6.02 -7.47 -1.80
C GLY A 70 -7.04 -6.94 -2.81
N HIS A 71 -7.03 -7.50 -4.03
CA HIS A 71 -7.87 -7.06 -5.12
C HIS A 71 -9.36 -7.31 -4.80
N ARG A 72 -10.18 -6.26 -4.89
CA ARG A 72 -11.60 -6.26 -4.50
C ARG A 72 -12.43 -7.42 -5.06
N VAL A 73 -12.12 -7.89 -6.27
CA VAL A 73 -12.86 -8.97 -6.94
C VAL A 73 -12.11 -10.31 -6.92
N HIS A 74 -10.79 -10.29 -7.04
CA HIS A 74 -10.00 -11.49 -7.31
C HIS A 74 -9.36 -12.08 -6.05
N GLY A 75 -9.22 -11.28 -5.00
CA GLY A 75 -8.48 -11.67 -3.80
C GLY A 75 -8.65 -10.64 -2.69
N ARG A 76 -9.88 -10.42 -2.22
CA ARG A 76 -10.17 -9.30 -1.32
C ARG A 76 -9.45 -9.40 0.04
N GLY A 77 -9.27 -10.60 0.58
CA GLY A 77 -8.74 -10.82 1.93
C GLY A 77 -9.85 -11.00 2.98
N PRO A 78 -9.56 -10.80 4.28
CA PRO A 78 -8.38 -10.11 4.84
C PRO A 78 -7.10 -10.96 4.84
N PHE A 79 -5.95 -10.28 4.91
CA PHE A 79 -4.63 -10.89 4.98
C PHE A 79 -3.83 -10.33 6.16
N LYS A 80 -3.41 -11.22 7.07
CA LYS A 80 -2.65 -10.85 8.27
C LYS A 80 -1.18 -10.64 7.95
N VAL A 81 -0.63 -9.50 8.33
CA VAL A 81 0.72 -8.99 8.09
C VAL A 81 1.54 -9.06 9.37
N THR A 82 2.54 -9.93 9.42
CA THR A 82 3.50 -9.98 10.54
C THR A 82 4.85 -9.36 10.18
N PHE A 83 5.25 -9.52 8.92
CA PHE A 83 6.50 -9.00 8.38
C PHE A 83 6.31 -8.61 6.91
N ARG A 84 7.22 -7.78 6.40
CA ARG A 84 7.18 -7.34 4.99
C ARG A 84 7.12 -8.50 3.99
N LYS A 85 7.91 -9.55 4.19
CA LYS A 85 7.90 -10.72 3.28
C LYS A 85 6.53 -11.39 3.22
N ASN A 86 5.86 -11.48 4.36
CA ASN A 86 4.52 -12.05 4.47
C ASN A 86 3.47 -11.15 3.76
N TYR A 87 3.53 -9.84 3.97
CA TYR A 87 2.73 -8.85 3.23
C TYR A 87 2.86 -8.99 1.71
N GLU A 88 4.10 -9.03 1.21
CA GLU A 88 4.37 -9.16 -0.23
C GLU A 88 3.85 -10.48 -0.80
N SER A 89 4.10 -11.60 -0.11
CA SER A 89 3.67 -12.92 -0.55
C SER A 89 2.14 -13.08 -0.57
N GLN A 90 1.44 -12.57 0.45
CA GLN A 90 -0.02 -12.66 0.53
C GLN A 90 -0.68 -11.83 -0.56
N LEU A 91 -0.23 -10.59 -0.74
CA LEU A 91 -0.79 -9.70 -1.75
C LEU A 91 -0.50 -10.19 -3.17
N SER A 92 0.73 -10.62 -3.46
CA SER A 92 1.09 -11.09 -4.81
C SER A 92 0.47 -12.44 -5.19
N GLY A 93 0.19 -13.29 -4.20
CA GLY A 93 -0.49 -14.58 -4.34
C GLY A 93 -2.01 -14.43 -4.23
N ALA A 94 -2.58 -14.85 -3.11
CA ALA A 94 -4.03 -14.88 -2.88
C ALA A 94 -4.71 -13.51 -2.95
N GLY A 95 -3.96 -12.42 -2.73
CA GLY A 95 -4.47 -11.06 -2.86
C GLY A 95 -4.56 -10.55 -4.30
N HIS A 96 -3.89 -11.20 -5.26
CA HIS A 96 -3.86 -10.77 -6.67
C HIS A 96 -3.43 -9.30 -6.88
N VAL A 97 -2.53 -8.77 -6.05
CA VAL A 97 -2.00 -7.40 -6.14
C VAL A 97 -0.50 -7.43 -6.43
N LYS A 98 -0.07 -6.75 -7.50
CA LYS A 98 1.35 -6.45 -7.75
C LYS A 98 1.71 -5.12 -7.10
N LEU A 99 2.61 -5.19 -6.12
CA LEU A 99 2.99 -4.08 -5.24
C LEU A 99 3.85 -3.02 -5.93
N THR A 100 4.74 -3.42 -6.83
CA THR A 100 5.62 -2.51 -7.55
C THR A 100 5.15 -2.32 -8.98
N ARG A 101 5.42 -1.12 -9.52
CA ARG A 101 5.17 -0.80 -10.93
C ARG A 101 5.93 -1.75 -11.86
N ASP A 102 7.19 -2.07 -11.52
CA ASP A 102 8.02 -2.93 -12.35
C ASP A 102 7.48 -4.36 -12.43
N ALA A 103 7.08 -4.95 -11.29
CA ALA A 103 6.47 -6.27 -11.29
C ALA A 103 5.14 -6.30 -12.05
N ARG A 104 4.39 -5.17 -12.07
CA ARG A 104 3.17 -5.05 -12.86
C ARG A 104 3.50 -4.96 -14.36
N ARG A 105 4.52 -4.19 -14.74
CA ARG A 105 4.98 -4.04 -16.13
C ARG A 105 5.40 -5.38 -16.72
N GLU A 106 6.19 -6.16 -16.00
CA GLU A 106 6.62 -7.49 -16.45
C GLU A 106 5.44 -8.42 -16.76
N VAL A 107 4.42 -8.43 -15.89
CA VAL A 107 3.22 -9.24 -16.09
C VAL A 107 2.43 -8.79 -17.32
N ILE A 108 2.30 -7.48 -17.52
CA ILE A 108 1.58 -6.91 -18.66
C ILE A 108 2.30 -7.27 -19.96
N LEU A 109 3.63 -7.05 -20.03
CA LEU A 109 4.44 -7.37 -21.21
C LEU A 109 4.39 -8.85 -21.56
N ALA A 110 4.58 -9.74 -20.57
CA ALA A 110 4.46 -11.17 -20.77
C ALA A 110 3.05 -11.59 -21.25
N GLY A 111 2.01 -10.91 -20.77
CA GLY A 111 0.63 -11.12 -21.23
C GLY A 111 0.43 -10.70 -22.68
N ILE A 112 0.97 -9.54 -23.07
CA ILE A 112 0.92 -9.03 -24.45
C ILE A 112 1.65 -9.99 -25.39
N GLU A 113 2.89 -10.37 -25.08
CA GLU A 113 3.69 -11.31 -25.88
C GLU A 113 2.94 -12.62 -26.10
N LYS A 114 2.35 -13.17 -25.04
CA LYS A 114 1.57 -14.41 -25.10
C LYS A 114 0.37 -14.30 -26.04
N VAL A 115 -0.46 -13.25 -25.88
CA VAL A 115 -1.67 -13.06 -26.70
C VAL A 115 -1.31 -12.81 -28.16
N CYS A 116 -0.26 -12.04 -28.43
CA CYS A 116 0.25 -11.79 -29.78
C CYS A 116 0.72 -13.10 -30.44
N ALA A 117 1.50 -13.92 -29.73
CA ALA A 117 1.96 -15.21 -30.24
C ALA A 117 0.80 -16.17 -30.53
N GLU A 118 -0.20 -16.26 -29.64
CA GLU A 118 -1.39 -17.09 -29.82
C GLU A 118 -2.25 -16.65 -31.02
N ALA A 119 -2.30 -15.34 -31.30
CA ALA A 119 -3.07 -14.77 -32.40
C ALA A 119 -2.29 -14.63 -33.72
N GLY A 120 -0.97 -14.89 -33.72
CA GLY A 120 -0.10 -14.63 -34.88
C GLY A 120 0.02 -13.15 -35.23
N LEU A 121 -0.06 -12.28 -34.21
CA LEU A 121 0.02 -10.82 -34.35
C LEU A 121 1.35 -10.30 -33.80
N GLU A 122 1.75 -9.11 -34.24
CA GLU A 122 2.89 -8.38 -33.70
C GLU A 122 2.40 -7.25 -32.80
N TRP A 123 3.07 -7.07 -31.66
CA TRP A 123 2.75 -5.96 -30.77
C TRP A 123 3.38 -4.66 -31.29
N ILE A 124 2.54 -3.64 -31.50
CA ILE A 124 2.99 -2.28 -31.77
C ILE A 124 3.18 -1.57 -30.42
N GLU A 125 4.42 -1.36 -30.02
CA GLU A 125 4.76 -0.77 -28.73
C GLU A 125 4.29 0.70 -28.64
N ASP A 126 3.49 1.00 -27.62
CA ASP A 126 3.21 2.35 -27.14
C ASP A 126 3.67 2.48 -25.69
N LYS A 127 4.81 3.15 -25.51
CA LYS A 127 5.43 3.34 -24.19
C LYS A 127 4.58 4.23 -23.28
N GLY A 128 3.86 5.20 -23.84
CA GLY A 128 3.00 6.08 -23.07
C GLY A 128 1.82 5.31 -22.49
N LEU A 129 1.18 4.50 -23.33
CA LEU A 129 0.07 3.64 -22.91
C LEU A 129 0.54 2.59 -21.89
N LEU A 130 1.69 1.96 -22.10
CA LEU A 130 2.23 1.00 -21.15
C LEU A 130 2.45 1.62 -19.77
N GLU A 131 3.04 2.82 -19.70
CA GLU A 131 3.29 3.50 -18.42
C GLU A 131 2.00 3.95 -17.72
N GLU A 132 0.97 4.32 -18.48
CA GLU A 132 -0.35 4.62 -17.96
C GLU A 132 -0.99 3.38 -17.36
N VAL A 133 -1.07 2.27 -18.10
CA VAL A 133 -1.67 1.01 -17.62
C VAL A 133 -0.92 0.43 -16.42
N VAL A 134 0.41 0.56 -16.39
CA VAL A 134 1.22 0.18 -15.22
C VAL A 134 0.92 1.07 -14.01
N GLY A 135 0.49 2.32 -14.22
CA GLY A 135 0.21 3.29 -13.17
C GLY A 135 -1.21 3.35 -12.64
N LEU A 136 -2.17 2.77 -13.36
CA LEU A 136 -3.56 2.59 -12.92
C LEU A 136 -3.68 1.44 -11.90
#